data_AF-A0A952EXN8-F1
#
_entry.id   AF-A0A952EXN8-F1
#
_cell.length_a   1.000
_cell.length_b   1.000
_cell.length_c   1.000
_cell.angle_alpha   90.00
_cell.angle_beta   90.00
_cell.angle_gamma   90.00
#
_symmetry.space_group_name_H-M   'P 1'
#
loop_
_entity.id
_entity.type
_entity.pdbx_description
1 polymer ?
#
loop_
_entity_poly.entity_id
_entity_poly.type
_entity_poly.pdbx_seq_one_letter_code
_entity_poly.pdbx_strand_id
1 'polypeptide(L)'
;VWPERVKALVSVSGYLIVNLIANQRPLTPQAEHGWWYQYYFATQRGVDGYRQNTYDFNKLIWQEASPTWKFDDATYDRTSAAFTNPDHVDIVIHNYRWRLSLAPGEPQYDDLDRKLATSPPITVPTITIGSDFDGPNKNGAAYRKMFTGPYAHRVLDGIGHNVPQEAPQQFADAVIAADKQ
;
A
#
# COMPACT_ATOMS: atom_id res chain seq x y z
N VAL A 1 5.43 -9.37 -13.00
CA VAL A 1 5.40 -9.89 -14.39
C VAL A 1 6.69 -9.65 -15.19
N TRP A 2 7.63 -8.81 -14.71
CA TRP A 2 8.95 -8.60 -15.32
C TRP A 2 10.09 -8.86 -14.31
N PRO A 3 10.28 -10.12 -13.84
CA PRO A 3 11.28 -10.43 -12.82
C PRO A 3 12.71 -10.10 -13.26
N GLU A 4 13.01 -10.13 -14.56
CA GLU A 4 14.31 -9.77 -15.13
C GLU A 4 14.70 -8.31 -14.92
N ARG A 5 13.75 -7.45 -14.53
CA ARG A 5 13.97 -6.02 -14.25
C ARG A 5 14.19 -5.74 -12.77
N VAL A 6 14.06 -6.75 -11.90
CA VAL A 6 14.12 -6.60 -10.45
C VAL A 6 15.21 -7.51 -9.89
N LYS A 7 16.34 -6.92 -9.50
CA LYS A 7 17.43 -7.68 -8.85
C LYS A 7 16.98 -8.26 -7.51
N ALA A 8 16.31 -7.44 -6.69
CA ALA A 8 15.76 -7.81 -5.39
C ALA A 8 14.60 -6.86 -5.02
N LEU A 9 13.76 -7.27 -4.07
CA LEU A 9 12.58 -6.53 -3.62
C LEU A 9 12.59 -6.36 -2.09
N VAL A 10 12.29 -5.14 -1.62
CA VAL A 10 11.80 -4.91 -0.25
C VAL A 10 10.32 -4.55 -0.34
N SER A 11 9.46 -5.35 0.29
CA SER A 11 8.00 -5.17 0.22
C SER A 11 7.39 -5.06 1.61
N VAL A 12 7.10 -3.82 2.02
CA VAL A 12 6.35 -3.54 3.27
C VAL A 12 4.93 -4.08 3.13
N SER A 13 4.37 -4.66 4.20
CA SER A 13 3.03 -5.28 4.23
C SER A 13 2.87 -6.53 3.36
N GLY A 14 3.96 -7.05 2.76
CA GLY A 14 3.96 -8.36 2.11
C GLY A 14 3.57 -8.35 0.64
N TYR A 15 2.54 -9.11 0.27
CA TYR A 15 2.09 -9.29 -1.12
C TYR A 15 0.82 -8.47 -1.38
N LEU A 16 0.95 -7.37 -2.13
CA LEU A 16 -0.11 -6.36 -2.31
C LEU A 16 -0.70 -6.31 -3.72
N ILE A 17 -0.44 -7.30 -4.57
CA ILE A 17 -1.10 -7.38 -5.89
C ILE A 17 -2.62 -7.48 -5.65
N VAL A 18 -3.33 -6.52 -6.22
CA VAL A 18 -4.79 -6.39 -6.04
C VAL A 18 -5.50 -7.55 -6.73
N ASN A 19 -6.52 -8.08 -6.06
CA ASN A 19 -7.44 -9.05 -6.63
C ASN A 19 -8.86 -8.50 -6.58
N LEU A 20 -9.36 -8.03 -7.74
CA LEU A 20 -10.67 -7.39 -7.84
C LEU A 20 -11.83 -8.32 -7.44
N ILE A 21 -11.74 -9.61 -7.80
CA ILE A 21 -12.76 -10.61 -7.44
C ILE A 21 -12.80 -10.83 -5.92
N ALA A 22 -11.63 -10.87 -5.27
CA ALA A 22 -11.55 -11.00 -3.83
C ALA A 22 -12.08 -9.74 -3.12
N ASN A 23 -11.76 -8.55 -3.64
CA ASN A 23 -12.18 -7.26 -3.06
C ASN A 23 -13.69 -7.01 -3.15
N GLN A 24 -14.42 -7.71 -4.02
CA GLN A 24 -15.88 -7.66 -4.04
C GLN A 24 -16.52 -8.37 -2.84
N ARG A 25 -15.76 -9.20 -2.12
CA ARG A 25 -16.25 -9.89 -0.93
C ARG A 25 -16.06 -8.98 0.28
N PRO A 26 -17.10 -8.78 1.10
CA PRO A 26 -16.96 -7.96 2.29
C PRO A 26 -16.00 -8.60 3.29
N LEU A 27 -15.30 -7.75 4.02
CA LEU A 27 -14.49 -8.10 5.17
C LEU A 27 -15.33 -8.07 6.46
N THR A 28 -14.68 -8.34 7.60
CA THR A 28 -15.32 -8.11 8.90
C THR A 28 -15.56 -6.61 9.11
N PRO A 29 -16.57 -6.18 9.89
CA PRO A 29 -16.84 -4.76 10.11
C PRO A 29 -15.63 -3.96 10.59
N GLN A 30 -14.80 -4.54 11.46
CA GLN A 30 -13.57 -3.90 11.93
C GLN A 30 -12.54 -3.69 10.80
N ALA A 31 -12.43 -4.65 9.88
CA ALA A 31 -11.55 -4.51 8.73
C ALA A 31 -12.12 -3.49 7.74
N GLU A 32 -13.43 -3.46 7.50
CA GLU A 32 -14.07 -2.47 6.65
C GLU A 32 -13.90 -1.05 7.18
N HIS A 33 -14.00 -0.86 8.51
CA HIS A 33 -13.72 0.41 9.16
C HIS A 33 -12.28 0.89 8.91
N GLY A 34 -11.30 -0.02 8.90
CA GLY A 34 -9.91 0.29 8.55
C GLY A 34 -9.72 0.77 7.11
N TRP A 35 -10.71 0.55 6.24
CA TRP A 35 -10.74 0.99 4.84
C TRP A 35 -11.79 2.07 4.57
N TRP A 36 -12.33 2.75 5.59
CA TRP A 36 -13.48 3.65 5.45
C TRP A 36 -13.36 4.65 4.28
N TYR A 37 -12.16 5.17 4.04
CA TYR A 37 -11.88 6.16 3.00
C TYR A 37 -12.10 5.61 1.58
N GLN A 38 -11.89 4.31 1.32
CA GLN A 38 -12.14 3.74 -0.02
C GLN A 38 -13.63 3.82 -0.40
N TYR A 39 -14.52 3.68 0.59
CA TYR A 39 -15.97 3.81 0.42
C TYR A 39 -16.39 5.26 0.32
N TYR A 40 -15.72 6.17 1.03
CA TYR A 40 -15.91 7.61 0.87
C TYR A 40 -15.64 8.03 -0.58
N PHE A 41 -14.50 7.62 -1.14
CA PHE A 41 -14.08 7.91 -2.53
C PHE A 41 -14.98 7.29 -3.62
N ALA A 42 -15.78 6.29 -3.28
CA ALA A 42 -16.79 5.75 -4.19
C ALA A 42 -17.96 6.71 -4.44
N THR A 43 -18.12 7.75 -3.62
CA THR A 43 -19.24 8.71 -3.71
C THR A 43 -18.82 10.03 -4.34
N GLN A 44 -19.75 10.77 -4.97
CA GLN A 44 -19.45 12.12 -5.48
C GLN A 44 -19.08 13.09 -4.34
N ARG A 45 -19.77 12.99 -3.19
CA ARG A 45 -19.42 13.77 -1.99
C ARG A 45 -17.98 13.50 -1.54
N GLY A 46 -17.50 12.27 -1.68
CA GLY A 46 -16.12 11.92 -1.35
C GLY A 46 -15.10 12.51 -2.30
N VAL A 47 -15.42 12.57 -3.59
CA VAL A 47 -14.59 13.26 -4.59
C VAL A 47 -14.49 14.75 -4.26
N ASP A 48 -15.62 15.41 -4.07
CA ASP A 48 -15.67 16.85 -3.80
C ASP A 48 -14.96 17.18 -2.47
N GLY A 49 -15.23 16.38 -1.43
CA GLY A 49 -14.62 16.56 -0.13
C GLY A 49 -13.11 16.33 -0.13
N TYR A 50 -12.63 15.31 -0.86
CA TYR A 50 -11.19 15.10 -1.01
C TYR A 50 -10.51 16.21 -1.78
N ARG A 51 -11.15 16.69 -2.87
CA ARG A 51 -10.62 17.80 -3.69
C ARG A 51 -10.55 19.12 -2.90
N GLN A 52 -11.52 19.38 -2.04
CA GLN A 52 -11.56 20.60 -1.22
C GLN A 52 -10.62 20.53 -0.02
N ASN A 53 -10.38 19.34 0.53
CA ASN A 53 -9.69 19.17 1.81
C ASN A 53 -8.47 18.23 1.71
N THR A 54 -7.76 18.20 0.56
CA THR A 54 -6.71 17.21 0.29
C THR A 54 -5.61 17.20 1.36
N TYR A 55 -5.17 18.39 1.80
CA TYR A 55 -4.17 18.55 2.86
C TYR A 55 -4.67 17.93 4.19
N ASP A 56 -5.81 18.38 4.73
CA ASP A 56 -6.30 17.89 6.01
C ASP A 56 -6.70 16.40 5.96
N PHE A 57 -7.29 15.95 4.86
CA PHE A 57 -7.67 14.55 4.67
C PHE A 57 -6.46 13.63 4.69
N ASN A 58 -5.41 13.95 3.92
CA ASN A 58 -4.21 13.12 3.90
C ASN A 58 -3.48 13.15 5.25
N LYS A 59 -3.50 14.29 5.96
CA LYS A 59 -2.89 14.40 7.30
C LYS A 59 -3.62 13.51 8.30
N LEU A 60 -4.96 13.46 8.24
CA LEU A 60 -5.77 12.53 9.03
C LEU A 60 -5.39 11.08 8.73
N ILE A 61 -5.31 10.71 7.44
CA ILE A 61 -4.89 9.35 7.05
C ILE A 61 -3.50 8.99 7.58
N TRP A 62 -2.54 9.92 7.57
CA TRP A 62 -1.21 9.69 8.15
C TRP A 62 -1.27 9.41 9.65
N GLN A 63 -2.09 10.17 10.38
CA GLN A 63 -2.29 9.97 11.83
C GLN A 63 -2.97 8.64 12.14
N GLU A 64 -3.96 8.23 11.33
CA GLU A 64 -4.65 6.95 11.49
C GLU A 64 -3.75 5.77 11.14
N ALA A 65 -2.95 5.87 10.08
CA ALA A 65 -2.08 4.80 9.59
C ALA A 65 -0.80 4.65 10.43
N SER A 66 -0.37 5.71 11.11
CA SER A 66 0.83 5.71 11.97
C SER A 66 0.56 6.45 13.29
N PRO A 67 -0.30 5.91 14.19
CA PRO A 67 -0.78 6.64 15.38
C PRO A 67 0.32 6.97 16.41
N THR A 68 1.40 6.18 16.42
CA THR A 68 2.57 6.40 17.28
C THR A 68 3.57 7.38 16.67
N TRP A 69 3.53 7.62 15.36
CA TRP A 69 4.45 8.52 14.68
C TRP A 69 4.08 9.97 14.96
N LYS A 70 4.94 10.66 15.72
CA LYS A 70 4.81 12.08 16.04
C LYS A 70 5.53 12.94 15.00
N PHE A 71 5.08 12.88 13.75
CA PHE A 71 5.60 13.78 12.71
C PHE A 71 5.22 15.23 13.02
N ASP A 72 6.15 16.14 12.75
CA ASP A 72 5.89 17.58 12.83
C ASP A 72 5.24 18.11 11.54
N ASP A 73 4.69 19.31 11.63
CA ASP A 73 4.05 19.97 10.48
C ASP A 73 5.02 20.14 9.32
N ALA A 74 6.28 20.51 9.59
CA ALA A 74 7.31 20.66 8.56
C ALA A 74 7.59 19.35 7.79
N THR A 75 7.51 18.19 8.45
CA THR A 75 7.64 16.88 7.79
C THR A 75 6.44 16.58 6.91
N TYR A 76 5.23 16.85 7.40
CA TYR A 76 4.04 16.66 6.60
C TYR A 76 3.98 17.62 5.41
N ASP A 77 4.27 18.90 5.64
CA ASP A 77 4.20 19.98 4.65
C ASP A 77 5.10 19.70 3.44
N ARG A 78 6.30 19.14 3.67
CA ARG A 78 7.22 18.71 2.60
C ARG A 78 6.58 17.70 1.63
N THR A 79 5.81 16.75 2.14
CA THR A 79 5.08 15.80 1.28
C THR A 79 3.81 16.41 0.71
N SER A 80 3.10 17.23 1.50
CA SER A 80 1.82 17.80 1.12
C SER A 80 1.90 18.67 -0.14
N ALA A 81 3.05 19.30 -0.39
CA ALA A 81 3.31 20.05 -1.61
C ALA A 81 3.16 19.20 -2.88
N ALA A 82 3.41 17.88 -2.81
CA ALA A 82 3.20 16.98 -3.95
C ALA A 82 1.71 16.71 -4.23
N PHE A 83 0.84 16.82 -3.22
CA PHE A 83 -0.60 16.58 -3.38
C PHE A 83 -1.31 17.69 -4.17
N THR A 84 -0.65 18.83 -4.39
CA THR A 84 -1.18 19.91 -5.25
C THR A 84 -0.99 19.62 -6.74
N ASN A 85 -0.41 18.47 -7.10
CA ASN A 85 -0.43 17.99 -8.46
C ASN A 85 -1.89 17.96 -8.97
N PRO A 86 -2.18 18.53 -10.15
CA PRO A 86 -3.56 18.68 -10.64
C PRO A 86 -4.29 17.34 -10.83
N ASP A 87 -3.55 16.24 -11.02
CA ASP A 87 -4.06 14.90 -11.26
C ASP A 87 -4.19 14.07 -9.97
N HIS A 88 -3.65 14.54 -8.84
CA HIS A 88 -3.57 13.79 -7.58
C HIS A 88 -4.93 13.24 -7.15
N VAL A 89 -5.95 14.10 -7.14
CA VAL A 89 -7.31 13.71 -6.73
C VAL A 89 -7.87 12.64 -7.68
N ASP A 90 -7.75 12.85 -8.99
CA ASP A 90 -8.37 11.96 -9.97
C ASP A 90 -7.70 10.58 -9.97
N ILE A 91 -6.38 10.53 -9.79
CA ILE A 91 -5.62 9.28 -9.62
C ILE A 91 -6.03 8.54 -8.34
N VAL A 92 -6.11 9.23 -7.19
CA VAL A 92 -6.51 8.61 -5.91
C VAL A 92 -7.92 8.05 -6.01
N ILE A 93 -8.87 8.84 -6.52
CA ILE A 93 -10.26 8.41 -6.69
C ILE A 93 -10.36 7.21 -7.64
N HIS A 94 -9.69 7.26 -8.79
CA HIS A 94 -9.71 6.15 -9.75
C HIS A 94 -9.12 4.88 -9.15
N ASN A 95 -7.98 4.96 -8.46
CA ASN A 95 -7.35 3.81 -7.78
C ASN A 95 -8.34 3.07 -6.86
N TYR A 96 -9.04 3.79 -5.98
CA TYR A 96 -9.98 3.14 -5.05
C TYR A 96 -11.26 2.66 -5.73
N ARG A 97 -11.77 3.37 -6.73
CA ARG A 97 -12.92 2.90 -7.52
C ARG A 97 -12.57 1.65 -8.32
N TRP A 98 -11.41 1.63 -8.98
CA TRP A 98 -10.92 0.45 -9.70
C TRP A 98 -10.74 -0.72 -8.75
N ARG A 99 -10.12 -0.52 -7.57
CA ARG A 99 -9.93 -1.55 -6.54
C ARG A 99 -11.23 -2.21 -6.09
N LEU A 100 -12.34 -1.47 -6.10
CA LEU A 100 -13.70 -1.91 -5.76
C LEU A 100 -14.53 -2.33 -7.00
N SER A 101 -13.94 -2.38 -8.19
CA SER A 101 -14.63 -2.67 -9.46
C SER A 101 -15.74 -1.68 -9.82
N LEU A 102 -15.60 -0.41 -9.40
CA LEU A 102 -16.52 0.70 -9.68
C LEU A 102 -16.05 1.62 -10.82
N ALA A 103 -14.83 1.40 -11.33
CA ALA A 103 -14.30 2.08 -12.50
C ALA A 103 -13.56 1.07 -13.38
N PRO A 104 -13.63 1.19 -14.72
CA PRO A 104 -12.90 0.33 -15.62
C PRO A 104 -11.40 0.64 -15.57
N GLY A 105 -10.58 -0.39 -15.85
CA GLY A 105 -9.20 -0.20 -16.27
C GLY A 105 -9.13 0.32 -17.71
N GLU A 106 -7.91 0.54 -18.21
CA GLU A 106 -7.70 0.87 -19.61
C GLU A 106 -7.45 -0.40 -20.44
N PRO A 107 -8.02 -0.53 -21.65
CA PRO A 107 -7.90 -1.76 -22.46
C PRO A 107 -6.46 -2.21 -22.74
N GLN A 108 -5.53 -1.26 -22.83
CA GLN A 108 -4.11 -1.53 -23.04
C GLN A 108 -3.44 -2.28 -21.88
N TYR A 109 -4.08 -2.33 -20.70
CA TYR A 109 -3.60 -3.05 -19.52
C TYR A 109 -4.37 -4.34 -19.22
N ASP A 110 -5.42 -4.69 -19.98
CA ASP A 110 -6.25 -5.88 -19.72
C ASP A 110 -5.43 -7.18 -19.64
N ASP A 111 -4.42 -7.32 -20.50
CA ASP A 111 -3.50 -8.48 -20.49
C ASP A 111 -2.67 -8.55 -19.21
N LEU A 112 -2.25 -7.40 -18.70
CA LEU A 112 -1.51 -7.29 -17.46
C LEU A 112 -2.42 -7.61 -16.27
N ASP A 113 -3.61 -7.04 -16.23
CA ASP A 113 -4.60 -7.27 -15.17
C ASP A 113 -5.01 -8.74 -15.10
N ARG A 114 -5.24 -9.40 -16.25
CA ARG A 114 -5.50 -10.84 -16.29
C ARG A 114 -4.36 -11.68 -15.71
N LYS A 115 -3.10 -11.29 -15.97
CA LYS A 115 -1.93 -11.98 -15.39
C LYS A 115 -1.89 -11.77 -13.88
N LEU A 116 -2.08 -10.53 -13.41
CA LEU A 116 -2.04 -10.18 -11.99
C LEU A 116 -3.19 -10.83 -11.20
N ALA A 117 -4.37 -10.98 -11.79
CA ALA A 117 -5.53 -11.64 -11.19
C ALA A 117 -5.30 -13.11 -10.83
N THR A 118 -4.29 -13.76 -11.43
CA THR A 118 -3.89 -15.13 -11.06
C THR A 118 -3.04 -15.18 -9.78
N SER A 119 -2.74 -14.03 -9.18
CA SER A 119 -1.84 -13.87 -8.05
C SER A 119 -0.48 -14.55 -8.30
N PRO A 120 0.26 -14.11 -9.33
CA PRO A 120 1.52 -14.75 -9.70
C PRO A 120 2.55 -14.65 -8.56
N PRO A 121 3.34 -15.70 -8.29
CA PRO A 121 4.37 -15.66 -7.27
C PRO A 121 5.50 -14.69 -7.65
N ILE A 122 6.13 -14.11 -6.65
CA ILE A 122 7.35 -13.30 -6.78
C ILE A 122 8.55 -14.23 -6.56
N THR A 123 9.40 -14.33 -7.59
CA THR A 123 10.54 -15.27 -7.63
C THR A 123 11.89 -14.63 -7.33
N VAL A 124 11.97 -13.30 -7.34
CA VAL A 124 13.21 -12.56 -7.07
C VAL A 124 13.52 -12.55 -5.57
N PRO A 125 14.79 -12.40 -5.16
CA PRO A 125 15.15 -12.22 -3.75
C PRO A 125 14.30 -11.15 -3.09
N THR A 126 13.64 -11.48 -1.98
CA THR A 126 12.67 -10.59 -1.36
C THR A 126 12.82 -10.53 0.16
N ILE A 127 12.81 -9.32 0.71
CA ILE A 127 12.58 -9.08 2.14
C ILE A 127 11.23 -8.40 2.32
N THR A 128 10.32 -9.03 3.05
CA THR A 128 9.08 -8.35 3.48
C THR A 128 9.25 -7.74 4.86
N ILE A 129 8.55 -6.63 5.12
CA ILE A 129 8.54 -5.98 6.43
C ILE A 129 7.11 -5.86 6.93
N GLY A 130 6.83 -6.44 8.09
CA GLY A 130 5.60 -6.23 8.85
C GLY A 130 5.78 -5.16 9.91
N SER A 131 4.80 -4.28 10.04
CA SER A 131 4.72 -3.14 10.96
C SER A 131 3.48 -3.23 11.86
N ASP A 132 3.34 -2.37 12.87
CA ASP A 132 2.16 -2.37 13.74
C ASP A 132 0.87 -2.04 12.95
N PHE A 133 1.01 -1.33 11.82
CA PHE A 133 -0.10 -1.08 10.89
C PHE A 133 -0.72 -2.37 10.33
N ASP A 134 0.09 -3.42 10.14
CA ASP A 134 -0.38 -4.67 9.53
C ASP A 134 -1.21 -5.54 10.49
N GLY A 135 -1.24 -5.19 11.78
CA GLY A 135 -2.04 -5.85 12.81
C GLY A 135 -1.86 -7.38 12.81
N PRO A 136 -2.94 -8.18 12.71
CA PRO A 136 -2.85 -9.65 12.70
C PRO A 136 -1.98 -10.23 11.58
N ASN A 137 -1.78 -9.51 10.47
CA ASN A 137 -0.98 -9.96 9.32
C ASN A 137 0.51 -9.64 9.45
N LYS A 138 0.92 -8.97 10.53
CA LYS A 138 2.28 -8.48 10.74
C LYS A 138 3.35 -9.56 10.63
N ASN A 139 3.06 -10.80 11.02
CA ASN A 139 4.02 -11.92 10.98
C ASN A 139 4.26 -12.52 9.58
N GLY A 140 3.49 -12.08 8.58
CA GLY A 140 3.63 -12.47 7.19
C GLY A 140 3.27 -13.92 6.81
N ALA A 141 2.71 -14.70 7.73
CA ALA A 141 2.34 -16.09 7.46
C ALA A 141 1.32 -16.21 6.31
N ALA A 142 0.36 -15.28 6.24
CA ALA A 142 -0.72 -15.28 5.25
C ALA A 142 -0.23 -15.18 3.79
N TYR A 143 0.90 -14.50 3.56
CA TYR A 143 1.42 -14.24 2.21
C TYR A 143 2.75 -14.94 1.91
N ARG A 144 3.33 -15.70 2.86
CA ARG A 144 4.62 -16.38 2.67
C ARG A 144 4.70 -17.19 1.37
N LYS A 145 3.63 -17.92 1.03
CA LYS A 145 3.57 -18.79 -0.16
C LYS A 145 3.68 -18.02 -1.49
N MET A 146 3.46 -16.71 -1.48
CA MET A 146 3.52 -15.86 -2.67
C MET A 146 4.96 -15.51 -3.09
N PHE A 147 5.95 -15.80 -2.24
CA PHE A 147 7.36 -15.53 -2.50
C PHE A 147 8.10 -16.86 -2.64
N THR A 148 8.50 -17.22 -3.86
CA THR A 148 9.06 -18.55 -4.16
C THR A 148 10.57 -18.56 -4.40
N GLY A 149 11.21 -17.39 -4.39
CA GLY A 149 12.68 -17.24 -4.41
C GLY A 149 13.31 -17.15 -3.01
N PRO A 150 14.57 -16.68 -2.92
CA PRO A 150 15.19 -16.28 -1.65
C PRO A 150 14.29 -15.30 -0.91
N TYR A 151 14.07 -15.56 0.39
CA TYR A 151 13.06 -14.84 1.15
C TYR A 151 13.47 -14.66 2.60
N ALA A 152 13.28 -13.45 3.11
CA ALA A 152 13.25 -13.17 4.53
C ALA A 152 12.05 -12.31 4.90
N HIS A 153 11.63 -12.38 6.15
CA HIS A 153 10.58 -11.53 6.71
C HIS A 153 11.11 -10.84 7.96
N ARG A 154 10.86 -9.54 8.11
CA ARG A 154 11.24 -8.73 9.27
C ARG A 154 9.98 -8.14 9.90
N VAL A 155 9.95 -8.13 11.22
CA VAL A 155 8.88 -7.51 12.02
C VAL A 155 9.47 -6.31 12.73
N LEU A 156 8.86 -5.14 12.59
CA LEU A 156 9.25 -3.92 13.27
C LEU A 156 8.14 -3.49 14.23
N ASP A 157 8.43 -3.49 15.54
CA ASP A 157 7.53 -3.04 16.60
C ASP A 157 7.65 -1.52 16.81
N GLY A 158 6.54 -0.87 17.15
CA GLY A 158 6.45 0.57 17.37
C GLY A 158 6.39 1.43 16.10
N ILE A 159 6.43 0.80 14.93
CA ILE A 159 6.46 1.46 13.61
C ILE A 159 5.11 1.31 12.92
N GLY A 160 4.60 2.42 12.39
CA GLY A 160 3.36 2.48 11.63
C GLY A 160 3.53 2.14 10.15
N HIS A 161 2.66 2.72 9.32
CA HIS A 161 2.54 2.38 7.90
C HIS A 161 3.75 2.78 7.06
N ASN A 162 4.40 3.92 7.37
CA ASN A 162 5.46 4.48 6.55
C ASN A 162 6.84 4.08 7.09
N VAL A 163 7.13 2.78 7.04
CA VAL A 163 8.40 2.19 7.49
C VAL A 163 9.66 2.97 7.02
N PRO A 164 9.83 3.37 5.74
CA PRO A 164 11.05 4.06 5.34
C PRO A 164 11.22 5.44 5.97
N GLN A 165 10.14 6.12 6.35
CA GLN A 165 10.21 7.45 6.97
C GLN A 165 10.25 7.38 8.51
N GLU A 166 9.64 6.35 9.10
CA GLU A 166 9.60 6.13 10.55
C GLU A 166 10.81 5.35 11.08
N ALA A 167 11.32 4.40 10.29
CA ALA A 167 12.45 3.52 10.63
C ALA A 167 13.48 3.46 9.48
N PRO A 168 14.08 4.60 9.09
CA PRO A 168 14.91 4.70 7.90
C PRO A 168 16.14 3.78 7.94
N GLN A 169 16.75 3.59 9.11
CA GLN A 169 17.91 2.71 9.25
C GLN A 169 17.54 1.24 8.99
N GLN A 170 16.47 0.75 9.64
CA GLN A 170 16.02 -0.63 9.48
C GLN A 170 15.53 -0.91 8.05
N PHE A 171 14.93 0.09 7.41
CA PHE A 171 14.53 0.00 6.00
C PHE A 171 15.77 -0.07 5.08
N ALA A 172 16.76 0.81 5.27
CA ALA A 172 18.00 0.78 4.49
C ALA A 172 18.76 -0.55 4.65
N ASP A 173 18.82 -1.09 5.87
CA ASP A 173 19.41 -2.40 6.15
C ASP A 173 18.65 -3.54 5.45
N ALA A 174 17.34 -3.39 5.23
CA ALA A 174 16.55 -4.35 4.46
C ALA A 174 16.89 -4.27 2.97
N VAL A 175 17.06 -3.07 2.42
CA VAL A 175 17.49 -2.88 1.02
C VAL A 175 18.86 -3.49 0.79
N ILE A 176 19.84 -3.18 1.65
CA ILE A 176 21.21 -3.73 1.55
C ILE A 176 21.22 -5.26 1.68
N ALA A 177 20.40 -5.81 2.57
CA ALA A 177 20.32 -7.25 2.74
C ALA A 177 19.63 -7.96 1.58
N ALA A 178 18.55 -7.38 1.02
CA ALA A 178 17.86 -7.94 -0.14
C ALA A 178 18.78 -7.97 -1.37
N ASP A 179 19.63 -6.95 -1.55
CA ASP A 179 20.60 -6.85 -2.65
C ASP A 179 21.70 -7.95 -2.61
N LYS A 180 21.97 -8.49 -1.42
CA LYS A 180 23.03 -9.48 -1.15
C LYS A 180 22.54 -10.93 -1.15
N GLN A 181 21.23 -11.17 -1.33
CA GLN A 181 20.65 -12.51 -1.37
C GLN A 181 20.88 -13.22 -2.69
#